data_AF-A0A535RXH3-F1
#
_entry.id   AF-A0A535RXH3-F1
#
_cell.length_a   1.000
_cell.length_b   1.000
_cell.length_c   1.000
_cell.angle_alpha   90.00
_cell.angle_beta   90.00
_cell.angle_gamma   90.00
#
_symmetry.space_group_name_H-M   'P 1'
#
loop_
_entity.id
_entity.type
_entity.pdbx_description
1 polymer ?
#
loop_
_entity_poly.entity_id
_entity_poly.type
_entity_poly.pdbx_seq_one_letter_code
_entity_poly.pdbx_strand_id
1 'polypeptide(L)'
;MAIAIGNLGSTLTHRNVAVRATAAWLIGLVALVAAWLVSYRWMPEGAVGFSLASQLPLESLRQQASLTVGIFAWNLAVGGTALFVSSFFRLGRVPLAYFAPWAWFALYGLALGTNSFAITTPGMRIPPQLEIAWNHVGIRELSAYLLAAAALADRHLWLQRNMWDWRLLRVRSWNELRLSRPEIGLLAAAIALLAWSAATEASQIVAILR
;
A
#
# COMPACT_ATOMS: atom_id res chain seq x y z
N MET A 1 4.58 21.06 -21.63
CA MET A 1 4.20 20.18 -20.49
C MET A 1 5.45 19.45 -19.95
N ALA A 2 6.42 20.20 -19.41
CA ALA A 2 7.79 19.69 -19.14
C ALA A 2 8.32 20.04 -17.73
N ILE A 3 7.44 20.36 -16.77
CA ILE A 3 7.85 20.85 -15.43
C ILE A 3 7.85 19.75 -14.34
N ALA A 4 7.20 18.59 -14.52
CA ALA A 4 6.86 17.74 -13.37
C ALA A 4 7.93 16.69 -12.96
N ILE A 5 8.74 16.16 -13.88
CA ILE A 5 9.55 14.96 -13.59
C ILE A 5 10.80 15.28 -12.75
N GLY A 6 11.39 16.47 -12.91
CA GLY A 6 12.49 16.93 -12.06
C GLY A 6 12.09 17.13 -10.59
N ASN A 7 10.80 17.33 -10.32
CA ASN A 7 10.25 17.75 -9.03
C ASN A 7 9.55 16.61 -8.25
N LEU A 8 9.19 15.50 -8.88
CA LEU A 8 8.47 14.42 -8.18
C LEU A 8 9.30 13.82 -7.03
N GLY A 9 10.58 13.55 -7.29
CA GLY A 9 11.48 13.01 -6.27
C GLY A 9 11.72 13.97 -5.10
N SER A 10 11.79 15.28 -5.35
CA SER A 10 11.92 16.28 -4.28
C SER A 10 10.62 16.41 -3.46
N THR A 11 9.45 16.27 -4.08
CA THR A 11 8.16 16.22 -3.36
C THR A 11 8.05 14.96 -2.50
N LEU A 12 8.47 13.80 -3.00
CA LEU A 12 8.41 12.52 -2.28
C LEU A 12 9.44 12.42 -1.15
N THR A 13 10.49 13.23 -1.18
CA THR A 13 11.44 13.38 -0.06
C THR A 13 11.37 14.77 0.59
N HIS A 14 10.22 15.43 0.49
CA HIS A 14 10.04 16.78 1.04
C HIS A 14 10.22 16.81 2.56
N ARG A 15 10.72 17.92 3.13
CA ARG A 15 10.97 18.03 4.58
C ARG A 15 9.69 17.88 5.41
N ASN A 16 8.58 18.39 4.90
CA ASN A 16 7.27 18.21 5.52
C ASN A 16 6.70 16.82 5.20
N VAL A 17 6.53 16.00 6.24
CA VAL A 17 6.01 14.62 6.15
C VAL A 17 4.61 14.56 5.51
N ALA A 18 3.76 15.57 5.74
CA ALA A 18 2.42 15.62 5.16
C ALA A 18 2.49 15.79 3.64
N VAL A 19 3.41 16.61 3.13
CA VAL A 19 3.60 16.78 1.67
C VAL A 19 4.02 15.46 1.03
N ARG A 20 4.95 14.72 1.65
CA ARG A 20 5.37 13.40 1.18
C ARG A 20 4.22 12.40 1.15
N ALA A 21 3.47 12.34 2.26
CA ALA A 21 2.33 11.44 2.41
C ALA A 21 1.24 11.73 1.37
N THR A 22 0.84 12.99 1.24
CA THR A 22 -0.16 13.42 0.26
C THR A 22 0.28 13.14 -1.17
N ALA A 23 1.53 13.46 -1.53
CA ALA A 23 2.03 13.20 -2.88
C ALA A 23 2.07 11.70 -3.19
N ALA A 24 2.56 10.88 -2.27
CA ALA A 24 2.60 9.43 -2.44
C ALA A 24 1.20 8.83 -2.54
N TRP A 25 0.26 9.33 -1.74
CA TRP A 25 -1.14 8.92 -1.76
C TRP A 25 -1.85 9.29 -3.07
N LEU A 26 -1.66 10.52 -3.57
CA LEU A 26 -2.22 10.95 -4.86
C LEU A 26 -1.70 10.10 -6.03
N ILE A 27 -0.40 9.76 -6.04
CA ILE A 27 0.16 8.87 -7.06
C ILE A 27 -0.49 7.48 -6.97
N GLY A 28 -0.63 6.93 -5.77
CA GLY A 28 -1.32 5.66 -5.54
C GLY A 28 -2.78 5.69 -6.00
N LEU A 29 -3.50 6.78 -5.70
CA LEU A 29 -4.89 6.94 -6.10
C LEU A 29 -5.03 7.02 -7.62
N VAL A 30 -4.15 7.78 -8.30
CA VAL A 30 -4.12 7.82 -9.78
C VAL A 30 -3.84 6.44 -10.35
N ALA A 31 -2.88 5.69 -9.79
CA ALA A 31 -2.57 4.34 -10.23
C ALA A 31 -3.77 3.39 -10.06
N LEU A 32 -4.46 3.45 -8.92
CA LEU A 32 -5.66 2.66 -8.66
C LEU A 32 -6.80 3.00 -9.62
N VAL A 33 -7.13 4.28 -9.78
CA VAL A 33 -8.25 4.70 -10.65
C VAL A 33 -7.94 4.37 -12.10
N ALA A 34 -6.72 4.62 -12.56
CA ALA A 34 -6.31 4.28 -13.92
C ALA A 34 -6.39 2.75 -14.15
N ALA A 35 -5.85 1.95 -13.24
CA ALA A 35 -5.92 0.50 -13.33
C ALA A 35 -7.36 -0.02 -13.30
N TRP A 36 -8.21 0.55 -12.44
CA TRP A 36 -9.62 0.19 -12.35
C TRP A 36 -10.39 0.52 -13.62
N LEU A 37 -10.21 1.71 -14.19
CA LEU A 37 -10.83 2.09 -15.46
C LEU A 37 -10.41 1.16 -16.60
N VAL A 38 -9.10 0.87 -16.67
CA VAL A 38 -8.53 -0.02 -17.70
C VAL A 38 -9.12 -1.42 -17.57
N SER A 39 -9.07 -2.01 -16.38
CA SER A 39 -9.53 -3.37 -16.16
C SER A 39 -11.04 -3.52 -16.33
N TYR A 40 -11.82 -2.56 -15.81
CA TYR A 40 -13.27 -2.54 -15.96
C TYR A 40 -13.69 -2.53 -17.44
N ARG A 41 -12.99 -1.76 -18.28
CA ARG A 41 -13.36 -1.58 -19.68
C ARG A 41 -12.90 -2.71 -20.60
N TRP A 42 -11.71 -3.27 -20.36
CA TRP A 42 -11.02 -4.12 -21.34
C TRP A 42 -10.70 -5.53 -20.86
N MET A 43 -10.77 -5.82 -19.57
CA MET A 43 -10.44 -7.15 -19.05
C MET A 43 -11.70 -8.00 -18.82
N PRO A 44 -11.62 -9.33 -18.95
CA PRO A 44 -12.70 -10.23 -18.56
C PRO A 44 -12.83 -10.30 -17.02
N GLU A 45 -13.99 -10.76 -16.56
CA GLU A 45 -14.24 -10.97 -15.13
C GLU A 45 -13.31 -12.07 -14.61
N GLY A 46 -12.76 -11.91 -13.41
CA GLY A 46 -11.84 -12.86 -12.80
C GLY A 46 -10.43 -12.91 -13.41
N ALA A 47 -10.10 -12.05 -14.38
CA ALA A 47 -8.83 -12.12 -15.11
C ALA A 47 -7.56 -11.94 -14.27
N VAL A 48 -7.68 -11.32 -13.09
CA VAL A 48 -6.53 -11.08 -12.19
C VAL A 48 -6.36 -12.25 -11.21
N GLY A 49 -7.36 -13.13 -11.06
CA GLY A 49 -7.29 -14.32 -10.20
C GLY A 49 -6.93 -14.01 -8.75
N PHE A 50 -7.11 -12.76 -8.31
CA PHE A 50 -6.62 -12.30 -7.01
C PHE A 50 -7.61 -12.73 -5.94
N SER A 51 -7.11 -13.44 -4.94
CA SER A 51 -7.87 -13.69 -3.72
C SER A 51 -6.91 -13.52 -2.55
N LEU A 52 -6.78 -12.28 -2.06
CA LEU A 52 -6.03 -12.00 -0.83
C LEU A 52 -6.59 -12.80 0.35
N ALA A 53 -7.90 -13.08 0.34
CA ALA A 53 -8.56 -13.82 1.40
C ALA A 53 -8.34 -15.35 1.34
N SER A 54 -7.85 -15.93 0.23
CA SER A 54 -7.66 -17.39 0.13
C SER A 54 -6.35 -17.91 0.71
N GLN A 55 -5.51 -17.06 1.29
CA GLN A 55 -4.19 -17.46 1.82
C GLN A 55 -4.12 -17.51 3.35
N LEU A 56 -5.13 -17.00 4.06
CA LEU A 56 -5.23 -17.16 5.51
C LEU A 56 -6.01 -18.45 5.82
N PRO A 57 -5.57 -19.31 6.75
CA PRO A 57 -6.36 -20.45 7.24
C PRO A 57 -7.51 -19.95 8.13
N LEU A 58 -8.45 -19.22 7.53
CA LEU A 58 -9.56 -18.51 8.17
C LEU A 58 -10.51 -19.46 8.91
N GLU A 59 -10.67 -20.71 8.46
CA GLU A 59 -11.47 -21.74 9.13
C GLU A 59 -11.08 -22.00 10.59
N SER A 60 -9.82 -21.75 10.97
CA SER A 60 -9.31 -22.04 12.31
C SER A 60 -9.56 -20.94 13.36
N LEU A 61 -9.98 -19.73 12.93
CA LEU A 61 -10.10 -18.56 13.79
C LEU A 61 -11.56 -18.08 13.90
N ARG A 62 -12.38 -18.81 14.66
CA ARG A 62 -13.81 -18.48 14.86
C ARG A 62 -14.09 -17.23 15.70
N GLN A 63 -13.10 -16.70 16.42
CA GLN A 63 -13.25 -15.51 17.26
C GLN A 63 -12.72 -14.26 16.54
N GLN A 64 -13.56 -13.22 16.44
CA GLN A 64 -13.25 -11.97 15.75
C GLN A 64 -11.94 -11.31 16.22
N ALA A 65 -11.65 -11.38 17.53
CA ALA A 65 -10.43 -10.83 18.11
C ALA A 65 -9.17 -11.56 17.59
N SER A 66 -9.18 -12.90 17.59
CA SER A 66 -8.09 -13.72 17.07
C SER A 66 -7.89 -13.50 15.57
N LEU A 67 -8.99 -13.33 14.83
CA LEU A 67 -8.93 -13.03 13.40
C LEU A 67 -8.34 -11.64 13.12
N THR A 68 -8.74 -10.63 13.91
CA THR A 68 -8.18 -9.27 13.82
C THR A 68 -6.68 -9.26 14.05
N VAL A 69 -6.22 -9.94 15.11
CA VAL A 69 -4.79 -10.04 15.44
C VAL A 69 -4.05 -10.80 14.35
N GLY A 70 -4.62 -11.88 13.82
CA GLY A 70 -4.03 -12.65 12.72
C GLY A 70 -3.83 -11.82 11.45
N ILE A 71 -4.88 -11.12 11.00
CA ILE A 71 -4.82 -10.24 9.82
C ILE A 71 -3.82 -9.11 10.04
N PHE A 72 -3.87 -8.44 11.20
CA PHE A 72 -2.94 -7.36 11.53
C PHE A 72 -1.48 -7.85 11.54
N ALA A 73 -1.21 -8.98 12.20
CA ALA A 73 0.12 -9.55 12.30
C ALA A 73 0.65 -10.00 10.93
N TRP A 74 -0.20 -10.61 10.10
CA TRP A 74 0.15 -10.99 8.73
C TRP A 74 0.50 -9.77 7.88
N ASN A 75 -0.32 -8.73 7.91
CA ASN A 75 -0.09 -7.50 7.16
C ASN A 75 1.16 -6.76 7.62
N LEU A 76 1.46 -6.80 8.93
CA LEU A 76 2.69 -6.24 9.47
C LEU A 76 3.92 -7.07 9.07
N ALA A 77 3.83 -8.40 9.13
CA ALA A 77 4.93 -9.31 8.82
C ALA A 77 5.27 -9.35 7.33
N VAL A 78 4.26 -9.37 6.45
CA VAL A 78 4.50 -9.43 5.00
C VAL A 78 4.67 -8.02 4.43
N GLY A 79 3.62 -7.20 4.50
CA GLY A 79 3.64 -5.87 3.91
C GLY A 79 4.57 -4.90 4.66
N GLY A 80 4.52 -4.92 5.99
CA GLY A 80 5.38 -4.08 6.83
C GLY A 80 6.87 -4.41 6.68
N THR A 81 7.27 -5.69 6.63
CA THR A 81 8.67 -6.06 6.38
C THR A 81 9.14 -5.68 4.99
N ALA A 82 8.32 -5.91 3.94
CA ALA A 82 8.67 -5.48 2.59
C ALA A 82 8.92 -3.96 2.51
N LEU A 83 8.06 -3.16 3.17
CA LEU A 83 8.23 -1.72 3.30
C LEU A 83 9.47 -1.33 4.09
N PHE A 84 9.68 -1.95 5.24
CA PHE A 84 10.80 -1.64 6.11
C PHE A 84 12.13 -1.89 5.40
N VAL A 85 12.28 -3.06 4.77
CA VAL A 85 13.49 -3.41 4.01
C VAL A 85 13.69 -2.46 2.84
N SER A 86 12.65 -2.22 2.04
CA SER A 86 12.76 -1.32 0.88
C SER A 86 13.02 0.14 1.27
N SER A 87 12.64 0.57 2.48
CA SER A 87 12.92 1.93 2.96
C SER A 87 14.41 2.25 3.08
N PHE A 88 15.26 1.23 3.21
CA PHE A 88 16.70 1.42 3.25
C PHE A 88 17.31 1.72 1.87
N PHE A 89 16.53 1.63 0.80
CA PHE A 89 17.01 1.81 -0.56
C PHE A 89 16.35 3.01 -1.24
N ARG A 90 17.13 3.70 -2.06
CA ARG A 90 16.66 4.78 -2.93
C ARG A 90 17.10 4.52 -4.35
N LEU A 91 16.18 4.71 -5.29
CA LEU A 91 16.43 4.62 -6.72
C LEU A 91 16.39 6.02 -7.33
N GLY A 92 17.56 6.56 -7.67
CA GLY A 92 17.74 7.93 -8.11
C GLY A 92 17.19 8.91 -7.07
N ARG A 93 16.08 9.57 -7.40
CA ARG A 93 15.42 10.53 -6.49
C ARG A 93 14.26 9.93 -5.70
N VAL A 94 13.82 8.72 -6.00
CA VAL A 94 12.60 8.12 -5.43
C VAL A 94 12.95 7.04 -4.41
N PRO A 95 12.43 7.12 -3.17
CA PRO A 95 12.57 6.05 -2.17
C PRO A 95 11.90 4.76 -2.64
N LEU A 96 12.59 3.63 -2.46
CA LEU A 96 12.10 2.35 -2.98
C LEU A 96 10.85 1.86 -2.23
N ALA A 97 10.67 2.27 -0.97
CA ALA A 97 9.49 1.97 -0.15
C ALA A 97 8.14 2.38 -0.76
N TYR A 98 8.12 3.29 -1.75
CA TYR A 98 6.87 3.68 -2.41
C TYR A 98 6.42 2.72 -3.51
N PHE A 99 7.35 1.96 -4.10
CA PHE A 99 7.05 1.16 -5.30
C PHE A 99 6.07 0.03 -5.02
N ALA A 100 6.29 -0.73 -3.93
CA ALA A 100 5.40 -1.84 -3.58
C ALA A 100 3.97 -1.36 -3.27
N PRO A 101 3.74 -0.35 -2.40
CA PRO A 101 2.40 0.20 -2.20
C PRO A 101 1.75 0.73 -3.47
N TRP A 102 2.48 1.46 -4.33
CA TRP A 102 1.90 1.92 -5.61
C TRP A 102 1.51 0.76 -6.53
N ALA A 103 2.33 -0.27 -6.60
CA ALA A 103 1.99 -1.49 -7.33
C ALA A 103 0.76 -2.17 -6.73
N TRP A 104 0.64 -2.25 -5.41
CA TRP A 104 -0.54 -2.81 -4.74
C TRP A 104 -1.81 -1.97 -4.97
N PHE A 105 -1.73 -0.63 -4.99
CA PHE A 105 -2.84 0.23 -5.40
C PHE A 105 -3.30 -0.08 -6.83
N ALA A 106 -2.36 -0.24 -7.76
CA ALA A 106 -2.68 -0.61 -9.14
C ALA A 106 -3.32 -2.01 -9.22
N LEU A 107 -2.72 -3.02 -8.58
CA LEU A 107 -3.24 -4.38 -8.53
C LEU A 107 -4.64 -4.43 -7.90
N TYR A 108 -4.87 -3.63 -6.86
CA TYR A 108 -6.18 -3.50 -6.23
C TYR A 108 -7.22 -2.86 -7.16
N GLY A 109 -6.84 -1.83 -7.92
CA GLY A 109 -7.67 -1.28 -8.99
C GLY A 109 -8.00 -2.31 -10.09
N LEU A 110 -7.01 -3.12 -10.50
CA LEU A 110 -7.24 -4.22 -11.44
C LEU A 110 -8.25 -5.24 -10.88
N ALA A 111 -8.10 -5.63 -9.61
CA ALA A 111 -9.01 -6.55 -8.93
C ALA A 111 -10.44 -6.00 -8.86
N LEU A 112 -10.61 -4.70 -8.52
CA LEU A 112 -11.91 -4.03 -8.51
C LEU A 112 -12.61 -4.07 -9.88
N GLY A 113 -11.91 -3.71 -10.95
CA GLY A 113 -12.53 -3.67 -12.29
C GLY A 113 -12.82 -5.03 -12.90
N THR A 114 -12.09 -6.08 -12.49
CA THR A 114 -12.33 -7.46 -12.93
C THR A 114 -13.22 -8.26 -12.00
N ASN A 115 -13.71 -7.68 -10.89
CA ASN A 115 -14.45 -8.41 -9.85
C ASN A 115 -13.66 -9.64 -9.31
N SER A 116 -12.33 -9.54 -9.22
CA SER A 116 -11.46 -10.63 -8.76
C SER A 116 -11.31 -10.59 -7.23
N PHE A 117 -12.36 -10.93 -6.49
CA PHE A 117 -12.31 -11.06 -5.03
C PHE A 117 -12.80 -12.45 -4.60
N ALA A 118 -12.43 -12.88 -3.39
CA ALA A 118 -12.85 -14.18 -2.86
C ALA A 118 -14.38 -14.34 -2.76
N ILE A 119 -15.10 -13.21 -2.63
CA ILE A 119 -16.56 -13.14 -2.64
C ILE A 119 -16.94 -12.40 -3.92
N THR A 120 -17.04 -13.13 -5.03
CA THR A 120 -17.55 -12.60 -6.29
C THR A 120 -19.07 -12.64 -6.30
N THR A 121 -19.73 -11.52 -6.61
CA THR A 121 -21.12 -11.58 -7.11
C THR A 121 -21.04 -11.68 -8.64
N PRO A 122 -21.39 -12.84 -9.24
CA PRO A 122 -21.27 -13.03 -10.68
C PRO A 122 -22.03 -11.95 -11.46
N GLY A 123 -21.38 -11.34 -12.47
CA GLY A 123 -22.01 -10.34 -13.34
C GLY A 123 -22.09 -8.91 -12.78
N MET A 124 -21.58 -8.67 -11.57
CA MET A 124 -21.57 -7.36 -10.91
C MET A 124 -20.15 -6.76 -10.91
N ARG A 125 -19.66 -6.36 -12.09
CA ARG A 125 -18.42 -5.53 -12.15
C ARG A 125 -18.67 -4.22 -11.41
N ILE A 126 -17.78 -3.89 -10.49
CA ILE A 126 -17.94 -2.70 -9.65
C ILE A 126 -17.58 -1.46 -10.48
N PRO A 127 -18.53 -0.54 -10.73
CA PRO A 127 -18.22 0.71 -11.44
C PRO A 127 -17.24 1.55 -10.61
N PRO A 128 -16.31 2.29 -11.25
CA PRO A 128 -15.34 3.14 -10.55
C PRO A 128 -16.00 4.21 -9.70
N GLN A 129 -16.05 3.98 -8.38
CA GLN A 129 -16.58 4.91 -7.39
C GLN A 129 -15.66 4.92 -6.17
N LEU A 130 -15.19 6.11 -5.79
CA LEU A 130 -14.28 6.30 -4.65
C LEU A 130 -14.86 5.80 -3.33
N GLU A 131 -16.17 5.97 -3.13
CA GLU A 131 -16.87 5.49 -1.94
C GLU A 131 -16.79 3.97 -1.82
N ILE A 132 -16.98 3.25 -2.93
CA ILE A 132 -16.86 1.79 -2.95
C ILE A 132 -15.43 1.39 -2.61
N ALA A 133 -14.45 2.02 -3.24
CA ALA A 133 -13.04 1.75 -2.99
C ALA A 133 -12.66 1.99 -1.51
N TRP A 134 -13.20 3.06 -0.89
CA TRP A 134 -12.96 3.39 0.52
C TRP A 134 -13.64 2.43 1.51
N ASN A 135 -14.85 1.98 1.18
CA ASN A 135 -15.62 1.08 2.01
C ASN A 135 -15.02 -0.34 2.01
N HIS A 136 -14.38 -0.74 0.91
CA HIS A 136 -13.60 -1.95 0.88
C HIS A 136 -12.31 -1.82 1.73
N VAL A 137 -11.96 -2.93 2.38
CA VAL A 137 -10.83 -3.03 3.31
C VAL A 137 -9.50 -2.62 2.66
N GLY A 138 -9.32 -2.92 1.37
CA GLY A 138 -8.04 -2.75 0.68
C GLY A 138 -7.48 -1.33 0.74
N ILE A 139 -8.29 -0.28 0.57
CA ILE A 139 -7.75 1.09 0.54
C ILE A 139 -7.21 1.55 1.89
N ARG A 140 -7.79 1.10 3.01
CA ARG A 140 -7.35 1.50 4.36
C ARG A 140 -5.96 0.92 4.63
N GLU A 141 -5.79 -0.38 4.38
CA GLU A 141 -4.52 -1.08 4.48
C GLU A 141 -3.45 -0.45 3.55
N LEU A 142 -3.78 -0.26 2.28
CA LEU A 142 -2.85 0.31 1.31
C LEU A 142 -2.46 1.74 1.66
N SER A 143 -3.40 2.53 2.20
CA SER A 143 -3.11 3.87 2.71
C SER A 143 -2.15 3.81 3.91
N ALA A 144 -2.35 2.87 4.85
CA ALA A 144 -1.42 2.68 5.96
C ALA A 144 0.01 2.40 5.47
N TYR A 145 0.16 1.55 4.46
CA TYR A 145 1.44 1.26 3.83
C TYR A 145 2.10 2.49 3.19
N LEU A 146 1.33 3.35 2.51
CA LEU A 146 1.87 4.60 1.96
C LEU A 146 2.27 5.61 3.04
N LEU A 147 1.51 5.71 4.13
CA LEU A 147 1.87 6.58 5.26
C LEU A 147 3.16 6.11 5.93
N ALA A 148 3.31 4.79 6.13
CA ALA A 148 4.54 4.20 6.65
C ALA A 148 5.72 4.46 5.70
N ALA A 149 5.55 4.23 4.40
CA ALA A 149 6.56 4.54 3.38
C ALA A 149 6.96 6.02 3.41
N ALA A 150 6.00 6.94 3.56
CA ALA A 150 6.26 8.38 3.62
C ALA A 150 6.95 8.84 4.92
N ALA A 151 6.72 8.13 6.03
CA ALA A 151 7.46 8.34 7.27
C ALA A 151 8.95 7.94 7.11
N LEU A 152 9.21 6.89 6.33
CA LEU A 152 10.56 6.32 6.14
C LEU A 152 11.28 6.84 4.88
N ALA A 153 10.61 7.60 4.02
CA ALA A 153 11.04 7.99 2.67
C ALA A 153 12.44 8.62 2.58
N ASP A 154 12.84 9.44 3.54
CA ASP A 154 14.15 10.12 3.50
C ASP A 154 15.25 9.36 4.26
N ARG A 155 15.04 8.09 4.62
CA ARG A 155 15.89 7.30 5.53
C ARG A 155 16.53 6.09 4.87
N HIS A 156 17.08 6.32 3.68
CA HIS A 156 17.81 5.29 2.94
C HIS A 156 19.27 5.20 3.40
N LEU A 157 19.79 3.98 3.40
CA LEU A 157 21.20 3.65 3.62
C LEU A 157 21.95 3.50 2.31
N TRP A 158 21.27 2.97 1.29
CA TRP A 158 21.83 2.68 -0.02
C TRP A 158 21.14 3.48 -1.12
N LEU A 159 21.95 3.97 -2.05
CA LEU A 159 21.52 4.70 -3.23
C LEU A 159 21.93 3.91 -4.48
N GLN A 160 20.95 3.55 -5.28
CA GLN A 160 21.13 3.14 -6.67
C GLN A 160 20.94 4.37 -7.56
N ARG A 161 21.91 4.71 -8.40
CA ARG A 161 21.88 5.99 -9.16
C ARG A 161 20.75 6.05 -10.19
N ASN A 162 20.54 4.96 -10.91
CA ASN A 162 19.50 4.81 -11.91
C ASN A 162 19.13 3.32 -12.07
N MET A 163 18.07 3.03 -12.82
CA MET A 163 17.57 1.66 -13.00
C MET A 163 18.54 0.71 -13.73
N TRP A 164 19.49 1.24 -14.49
CA TRP A 164 20.41 0.47 -15.31
C TRP A 164 21.78 0.24 -14.64
N ASP A 165 22.09 1.08 -13.64
CA ASP A 165 23.29 0.98 -12.82
C ASP A 165 22.96 0.21 -11.55
N TRP A 166 23.31 -1.07 -11.52
CA TRP A 166 23.09 -1.98 -10.40
C TRP A 166 24.03 -1.75 -9.21
N ARG A 167 24.90 -0.73 -9.27
CA ARG A 167 25.80 -0.40 -8.17
C ARG A 167 25.03 0.26 -7.03
N LEU A 168 25.14 -0.34 -5.84
CA LEU A 168 24.61 0.23 -4.60
C LEU A 168 25.70 1.03 -3.89
N LEU A 169 25.47 2.33 -3.76
CA LEU A 169 26.34 3.22 -3.00
C LEU A 169 25.79 3.36 -1.58
N ARG A 170 26.57 2.98 -0.57
CA ARG A 170 26.21 3.28 0.81
C ARG A 170 26.42 4.77 1.07
N VAL A 171 25.34 5.47 1.40
CA VAL A 171 25.33 6.93 1.58
C VAL A 171 25.11 7.36 3.03
N ARG A 172 24.61 6.45 3.89
CA ARG A 172 24.38 6.71 5.32
C ARG A 172 24.76 5.52 6.18
N SER A 173 24.99 5.82 7.46
CA SER A 173 25.16 4.82 8.52
C SER A 173 23.85 4.56 9.27
N TRP A 174 23.75 3.44 9.97
CA TRP A 174 22.56 3.09 10.77
C TRP A 174 22.25 4.14 11.85
N ASN A 175 23.28 4.74 12.44
CA ASN A 175 23.15 5.72 13.52
C ASN A 175 22.55 7.06 13.05
N GLU A 176 22.53 7.30 11.74
CA GLU A 176 21.95 8.49 11.10
C GLU A 176 20.45 8.32 10.78
N LEU A 177 19.89 7.12 10.93
CA LEU A 177 18.47 6.83 10.71
C LEU A 177 17.61 7.26 11.90
N ARG A 178 17.51 8.57 12.15
CA ARG A 178 16.75 9.13 13.28
C ARG A 178 15.43 9.76 12.87
N LEU A 179 14.30 9.12 13.13
CA LEU A 179 12.99 9.71 12.84
C LEU A 179 12.72 10.95 13.68
N SER A 180 12.14 11.96 13.04
CA SER A 180 11.61 13.17 13.69
C SER A 180 10.25 12.89 14.33
N ARG A 181 9.81 13.75 15.26
CA ARG A 181 8.49 13.61 15.90
C ARG A 181 7.32 13.53 14.92
N PRO A 182 7.25 14.34 13.84
CA PRO A 182 6.20 14.20 12.82
C PRO A 182 6.25 12.86 12.07
N GLU A 183 7.44 12.32 11.82
CA GLU A 183 7.60 11.02 11.17
C GLU A 183 7.16 9.87 12.08
N ILE A 184 7.49 9.94 13.37
CA ILE A 184 6.99 8.99 14.38
C ILE A 184 5.47 9.07 14.48
N GLY A 185 4.91 10.29 14.51
CA GLY A 185 3.46 10.50 14.51
C GLY A 185 2.78 9.90 13.27
N LEU A 186 3.38 10.07 12.09
CA LEU A 186 2.85 9.48 10.86
C LEU A 186 2.94 7.95 10.86
N LEU A 187 4.04 7.38 11.36
CA LEU A 187 4.20 5.94 11.50
C LEU A 187 3.20 5.36 12.50
N ALA A 188 2.96 6.03 13.62
CA ALA A 188 1.93 5.65 14.58
C ALA A 188 0.52 5.70 13.96
N ALA A 189 0.22 6.74 13.18
CA ALA A 189 -1.04 6.85 12.44
C ALA A 189 -1.19 5.73 11.40
N ALA A 190 -0.11 5.36 10.71
CA ALA A 190 -0.09 4.23 9.79
C ALA A 190 -0.42 2.90 10.50
N ILE A 191 0.23 2.63 11.64
CA ILE A 191 -0.03 1.42 12.45
C ILE A 191 -1.47 1.40 12.95
N ALA A 192 -2.00 2.52 13.44
CA ALA A 192 -3.38 2.62 13.89
C ALA A 192 -4.39 2.38 12.75
N LEU A 193 -4.12 2.94 11.56
CA LEU A 193 -4.94 2.71 10.38
C LEU A 193 -4.91 1.25 9.92
N LEU A 194 -3.74 0.59 10.01
CA LEU A 194 -3.59 -0.82 9.69
C LEU A 194 -4.39 -1.70 10.67
N ALA A 195 -4.32 -1.40 11.98
CA ALA A 195 -5.08 -2.09 13.00
C ALA A 195 -6.59 -1.92 12.80
N TRP A 196 -7.04 -0.71 12.46
CA TRP A 196 -8.44 -0.44 12.13
C TRP A 196 -8.89 -1.20 10.88
N SER A 197 -8.04 -1.27 9.85
CA SER A 197 -8.31 -2.06 8.65
C SER A 197 -8.53 -3.53 8.99
N ALA A 198 -7.62 -4.14 9.76
CA ALA A 198 -7.71 -5.53 10.19
C ALA A 198 -8.96 -5.82 11.03
N ALA A 199 -9.33 -4.91 11.95
CA ALA A 199 -10.54 -5.06 12.77
C ALA A 199 -11.82 -5.01 11.93
N THR A 200 -11.84 -4.17 10.89
CA THR A 200 -12.97 -4.05 9.96
C THR A 200 -13.06 -5.25 9.04
N GLU A 201 -11.93 -5.79 8.59
CA GLU A 201 -11.92 -7.03 7.79
C GLU A 201 -12.41 -8.23 8.61
N ALA A 202 -11.91 -8.37 9.83
CA ALA A 202 -12.34 -9.44 10.73
C ALA A 202 -13.84 -9.37 11.04
N SER A 203 -14.41 -8.17 11.23
CA SER A 203 -15.85 -8.03 11.46
C SER A 203 -16.67 -8.42 10.23
N GLN A 204 -16.21 -8.08 9.02
CA GLN A 204 -16.87 -8.45 7.77
C GLN A 204 -16.85 -9.97 7.57
N ILE A 205 -15.69 -10.62 7.76
CA ILE A 205 -15.57 -12.09 7.65
C ILE A 205 -16.50 -12.79 8.65
N VAL A 206 -16.51 -12.36 9.91
CA VAL A 206 -17.39 -12.97 10.93
C VAL A 206 -18.87 -12.77 10.60
N ALA A 207 -19.26 -11.63 10.01
CA ALA A 207 -20.62 -11.40 9.58
C ALA A 207 -21.07 -12.31 8.42
N ILE A 208 -20.14 -12.70 7.55
CA ILE A 208 -20.41 -13.62 6.42
C ILE A 208 -20.51 -15.08 6.88
N LEU A 209 -19.77 -15.46 7.92
CA LEU A 209 -19.74 -16.82 8.46
C LEU A 209 -20.91 -17.15 9.42
N ARG A 210 -21.78 -16.18 9.72
CA ARG A 210 -22.98 -16.34 10.56
C ARG A 210 -24.22 -16.47 9.69
#